data_AF-A0A521ZQC7-F1
#
_entry.id   AF-A0A521ZQC7-F1
#
_cell.length_a   1.000
_cell.length_b   1.000
_cell.length_c   1.000
_cell.angle_alpha   90.00
_cell.angle_beta   90.00
_cell.angle_gamma   90.00
#
_symmetry.space_group_name_H-M   'P 1'
#
loop_
_entity.id
_entity.type
_entity.pdbx_description
1 polymer ?
#
loop_
_entity_poly.entity_id
_entity_poly.type
_entity_poly.pdbx_seq_one_letter_code
_entity_poly.pdbx_strand_id
1 'polypeptide(L)'
;MGKKGELVQSVLDILQTLVKIERVQDSISPEAEAAMRRDFETGNYVQCIKRIRANFNMRVPLKAEYVGDGKLPLPGRPVGSPAVVYLPAYMPLFGTEQFNSLLITMRINRLLLTTRYELFVTAVAHELSHVLLYGLHHPLCESEVATDLLPMLFGFAEIRRRIYDWDAVDRLGYLKRSQFKAAYHWVRACQPRTPPEQRAESLKKLIRYQNEE
;
A
#
# COMPACT_ATOMS: atom_id res chain seq x y z
N MET A 1 -8.38 -28.38 11.32
CA MET A 1 -7.95 -26.98 11.17
C MET A 1 -7.62 -26.79 9.70
N GLY A 2 -8.50 -26.11 8.95
CA GLY A 2 -8.51 -26.12 7.49
C GLY A 2 -7.52 -25.12 6.86
N LYS A 3 -7.22 -25.33 5.57
CA LYS A 3 -6.35 -24.54 4.67
C LYS A 3 -6.56 -23.00 4.67
N LYS A 4 -7.53 -22.45 5.42
CA LYS A 4 -7.89 -21.03 5.48
C LYS A 4 -7.20 -20.27 6.63
N GLY A 5 -7.09 -20.88 7.82
CA GLY A 5 -6.31 -20.31 8.92
C GLY A 5 -4.82 -20.13 8.54
N GLU A 6 -4.30 -21.04 7.72
CA GLU A 6 -2.96 -20.96 7.13
C GLU A 6 -2.77 -19.72 6.22
N LEU A 7 -3.85 -19.24 5.56
CA LEU A 7 -3.80 -18.07 4.68
C LEU A 7 -3.85 -16.74 5.42
N VAL A 8 -4.47 -16.69 6.61
CA VAL A 8 -4.42 -15.50 7.49
C VAL A 8 -3.07 -15.44 8.18
N GLN A 9 -2.57 -16.59 8.67
CA GLN A 9 -1.27 -16.65 9.33
C GLN A 9 -0.14 -16.20 8.39
N SER A 10 -0.16 -16.62 7.12
CA SER A 10 0.85 -16.19 6.14
C SER A 10 0.90 -14.67 5.93
N VAL A 11 -0.24 -13.98 6.01
CA VAL A 11 -0.29 -12.50 5.93
C VAL A 11 0.30 -11.86 7.18
N LEU A 12 0.04 -12.43 8.36
CA LEU A 12 0.63 -11.96 9.61
C LEU A 12 2.15 -12.18 9.63
N ASP A 13 2.63 -13.31 9.10
CA ASP A 13 4.06 -13.61 8.98
C ASP A 13 4.76 -12.61 8.04
N ILE A 14 4.09 -12.23 6.94
CA ILE A 14 4.56 -11.17 6.05
C ILE A 14 4.63 -9.84 6.80
N LEU A 15 3.57 -9.43 7.52
CA LEU A 15 3.56 -8.19 8.30
C LEU A 15 4.67 -8.15 9.35
N GLN A 16 4.87 -9.24 10.08
CA GLN A 16 5.95 -9.37 11.06
C GLN A 16 7.33 -9.24 10.41
N THR A 17 7.49 -9.76 9.18
CA THR A 17 8.72 -9.62 8.41
C THR A 17 8.94 -8.17 7.98
N LEU A 18 7.89 -7.50 7.47
CA LEU A 18 7.95 -6.10 7.04
C LEU A 18 8.27 -5.14 8.19
N VAL A 19 7.74 -5.38 9.39
CA VAL A 19 7.98 -4.52 10.56
C VAL A 19 9.42 -4.60 11.09
N LYS A 20 10.18 -5.63 10.74
CA LYS A 20 11.61 -5.69 11.07
C LYS A 20 12.43 -4.65 10.31
N ILE A 21 11.91 -4.11 9.20
CA ILE A 21 12.63 -3.18 8.34
C ILE A 21 12.14 -1.75 8.58
N GLU A 22 10.84 -1.59 8.83
CA GLU A 22 10.23 -0.29 9.07
C GLU A 22 9.23 -0.34 10.22
N ARG A 23 9.22 0.72 11.04
CA ARG A 23 8.27 0.80 12.15
C ARG A 23 6.87 1.06 11.60
N VAL A 24 5.86 0.48 12.24
CA VAL A 24 4.45 0.82 11.98
C VAL A 24 4.27 2.32 12.24
N GLN A 25 3.94 3.05 11.19
CA GLN A 25 3.64 4.47 11.29
C GLN A 25 2.21 4.68 11.80
N ASP A 26 2.01 5.82 12.46
CA ASP A 26 0.65 6.26 12.78
C ASP A 26 -0.16 6.49 11.49
N SER A 27 -1.48 6.43 11.60
CA SER A 27 -2.36 6.82 10.51
C SER A 27 -2.06 8.24 10.05
N ILE A 28 -2.23 8.46 8.75
CA ILE A 28 -2.08 9.79 8.16
C ILE A 28 -2.99 10.79 8.89
N SER A 29 -2.44 11.95 9.26
CA SER A 29 -3.22 12.95 9.99
C SER A 29 -4.39 13.47 9.14
N PRO A 30 -5.49 13.91 9.76
CA PRO A 30 -6.63 14.47 9.03
C PRO A 30 -6.23 15.63 8.09
N GLU A 31 -5.29 16.47 8.50
CA GLU A 31 -4.81 17.61 7.73
C GLU A 31 -4.01 17.16 6.51
N ALA A 32 -3.13 16.16 6.69
CA ALA A 32 -2.34 15.59 5.61
C ALA A 32 -3.24 14.87 4.58
N GLU A 33 -4.25 14.13 5.06
CA GLU A 33 -5.23 13.49 4.17
C GLU A 33 -6.07 14.54 3.43
N ALA A 34 -6.56 15.58 4.12
CA ALA A 34 -7.33 16.65 3.50
C ALA A 34 -6.52 17.38 2.41
N ALA A 35 -5.22 17.59 2.62
CA ALA A 35 -4.34 18.17 1.61
C ALA A 35 -4.19 17.25 0.38
N MET A 36 -3.98 15.94 0.59
CA MET A 36 -3.92 14.97 -0.51
C MET A 36 -5.23 14.90 -1.29
N ARG A 37 -6.37 14.90 -0.58
CA ARG A 37 -7.70 14.89 -1.19
C ARG A 37 -7.95 16.14 -2.03
N ARG A 38 -7.61 17.32 -1.50
CA ARG A 38 -7.70 18.57 -2.25
C ARG A 38 -6.85 18.55 -3.51
N ASP A 39 -5.61 18.06 -3.42
CA ASP A 39 -4.74 17.94 -4.59
C ASP A 39 -5.33 17.00 -5.65
N PHE A 40 -5.96 15.90 -5.23
CA PHE A 40 -6.66 15.00 -6.16
C PHE A 40 -7.87 15.66 -6.82
N GLU A 41 -8.77 16.26 -6.03
CA GLU A 41 -10.01 16.88 -6.50
C GLU A 41 -9.78 18.09 -7.41
N THR A 42 -8.67 18.80 -7.23
CA THR A 42 -8.26 19.93 -8.09
C THR A 42 -7.43 19.52 -9.30
N GLY A 43 -7.22 18.21 -9.51
CA GLY A 43 -6.42 17.69 -10.63
C GLY A 43 -4.90 17.86 -10.45
N ASN A 44 -4.43 18.26 -9.27
CA ASN A 44 -3.02 18.39 -8.93
C ASN A 44 -2.39 17.04 -8.52
N TYR A 45 -2.51 16.04 -9.40
CA TYR A 45 -2.09 14.67 -9.13
C TYR A 45 -0.60 14.54 -8.81
N VAL A 46 0.24 15.40 -9.38
CA VAL A 46 1.69 15.41 -9.09
C VAL A 46 1.96 15.74 -7.62
N GLN A 47 1.26 16.72 -7.05
CA GLN A 47 1.42 17.04 -5.62
C GLN A 47 0.82 15.94 -4.74
N CYS A 48 -0.32 15.36 -5.14
CA CYS A 48 -0.88 14.22 -4.44
C CYS A 48 0.11 13.04 -4.37
N ILE A 49 0.72 12.66 -5.50
CA ILE A 49 1.75 11.60 -5.56
C ILE A 49 2.96 11.94 -4.69
N LYS A 50 3.42 13.21 -4.70
CA LYS A 50 4.54 13.64 -3.83
C LYS A 50 4.22 13.47 -2.35
N ARG A 51 2.99 13.77 -1.92
CA ARG A 51 2.55 13.58 -0.53
C ARG A 51 2.45 12.10 -0.16
N ILE A 52 1.93 11.26 -1.06
CA ILE A 52 1.89 9.81 -0.86
C ILE A 52 3.32 9.27 -0.69
N ARG A 53 4.24 9.64 -1.59
CA ARG A 53 5.67 9.29 -1.52
C ARG A 53 6.34 9.75 -0.23
N ALA A 54 6.01 10.94 0.26
CA ALA A 54 6.58 11.46 1.49
C ALA A 54 6.28 10.58 2.71
N ASN A 55 5.11 9.92 2.76
CA ASN A 55 4.80 8.97 3.84
C ASN A 55 5.75 7.76 3.85
N PHE A 56 6.22 7.32 2.67
CA PHE A 56 7.24 6.27 2.53
C PHE A 56 8.66 6.74 2.86
N ASN A 57 8.86 7.98 3.34
CA ASN A 57 10.18 8.61 3.54
C ASN A 57 11.09 8.55 2.31
N MET A 58 10.50 8.44 1.11
CA MET A 58 11.22 8.17 -0.11
C MET A 58 11.55 9.48 -0.84
N ARG A 59 12.84 9.68 -1.16
CA ARG A 59 13.33 10.89 -1.84
C ARG A 59 13.56 10.71 -3.34
N VAL A 60 13.43 9.49 -3.85
CA VAL A 60 13.61 9.17 -5.28
C VAL A 60 12.72 10.05 -6.16
N PRO A 61 13.28 10.72 -7.18
CA PRO A 61 12.51 11.39 -8.22
C PRO A 61 11.50 10.45 -8.88
N LEU A 62 10.26 10.92 -9.01
CA LEU A 62 9.18 10.21 -9.72
C LEU A 62 8.72 11.02 -10.92
N LYS A 63 8.72 10.38 -12.09
CA LYS A 63 8.04 10.86 -13.30
C LYS A 63 6.71 10.14 -13.43
N ALA A 64 5.60 10.88 -13.38
CA ALA A 64 4.27 10.34 -13.66
C ALA A 64 3.93 10.51 -15.15
N GLU A 65 3.53 9.42 -15.81
CA GLU A 65 3.08 9.40 -17.20
C GLU A 65 1.61 8.93 -17.25
N TYR A 66 0.73 9.73 -17.85
CA TYR A 66 -0.70 9.42 -17.92
C TYR A 66 -1.06 8.79 -19.27
N VAL A 67 -1.32 7.49 -19.25
CA VAL A 67 -1.65 6.73 -20.46
C VAL A 67 -3.17 6.67 -20.68
N GLY A 68 -3.60 6.73 -21.94
CA GLY A 68 -5.02 6.61 -22.32
C GLY A 68 -5.61 5.24 -22.05
N ASP A 69 -6.87 5.05 -22.47
CA ASP A 69 -7.68 3.86 -22.23
C ASP A 69 -7.09 2.65 -22.98
N GLY A 70 -6.07 2.07 -22.38
CA GLY A 70 -5.26 1.00 -22.93
C GLY A 70 -4.66 0.22 -21.79
N LYS A 71 -4.67 -1.11 -21.95
CA LYS A 71 -4.10 -2.07 -21.01
C LYS A 71 -2.63 -1.70 -20.80
N LEU A 72 -2.23 -1.28 -19.59
CA LEU A 72 -0.82 -1.15 -19.24
C LEU A 72 -0.18 -2.54 -19.45
N PRO A 73 0.69 -2.74 -20.44
CA PRO A 73 1.29 -4.04 -20.67
C PRO A 73 2.49 -4.18 -19.76
N LEU A 74 2.44 -5.15 -18.86
CA LEU A 74 3.62 -5.72 -18.24
C LEU A 74 3.63 -7.23 -18.45
N PRO A 75 4.79 -7.84 -18.75
CA PRO A 75 4.97 -9.28 -18.61
C PRO A 75 4.64 -9.68 -17.17
N GLY A 76 3.72 -10.63 -16.97
CA GLY A 76 3.41 -11.20 -15.66
C GLY A 76 2.42 -10.44 -14.78
N ARG A 77 1.85 -9.30 -15.20
CA ARG A 77 0.74 -8.64 -14.47
C ARG A 77 -0.61 -8.78 -15.14
N PRO A 78 -1.72 -8.76 -14.37
CA PRO A 78 -3.05 -8.77 -14.92
C PRO A 78 -3.24 -7.60 -15.89
N VAL A 79 -3.79 -7.90 -17.05
CA VAL A 79 -4.23 -6.92 -18.03
C VAL A 79 -5.19 -5.93 -17.35
N GLY A 80 -4.83 -4.64 -17.32
CA GLY A 80 -5.69 -3.58 -16.76
C GLY A 80 -5.27 -3.02 -15.39
N SER A 81 -4.01 -3.16 -14.97
CA SER A 81 -3.50 -2.49 -13.76
C SER A 81 -3.78 -0.96 -13.80
N PRO A 82 -4.20 -0.35 -12.68
CA PRO A 82 -4.51 1.08 -12.62
C PRO A 82 -3.26 1.98 -12.70
N ALA A 83 -2.13 1.46 -12.25
CA ALA A 83 -0.82 2.09 -12.33
C ALA A 83 0.28 1.02 -12.43
N VAL A 84 1.49 1.45 -12.76
CA VAL A 84 2.69 0.62 -12.79
C VAL A 84 3.94 1.48 -12.59
N VAL A 85 4.93 0.97 -11.83
CA VAL A 85 6.30 1.51 -11.85
C VAL A 85 7.25 0.69 -12.73
N TYR A 86 8.15 1.39 -13.42
CA TYR A 86 9.26 0.78 -14.14
C TYR A 86 10.51 0.88 -13.27
N LEU A 87 10.95 -0.28 -12.79
CA LEU A 87 12.15 -0.41 -11.98
C LEU A 87 13.37 -0.65 -12.88
N PRO A 88 14.56 -0.15 -12.52
CA PRO A 88 15.80 -0.51 -13.20
C PRO A 88 16.11 -2.00 -13.01
N ALA A 89 16.89 -2.58 -13.92
CA ALA A 89 17.37 -3.96 -13.78
C ALA A 89 18.21 -4.18 -12.50
N TYR A 90 18.93 -3.14 -12.07
CA TYR A 90 19.63 -3.11 -10.80
C TYR A 90 19.11 -1.96 -9.95
N MET A 91 18.44 -2.29 -8.84
CA MET A 91 17.92 -1.30 -7.91
C MET A 91 19.01 -0.92 -6.89
N PRO A 92 19.45 0.35 -6.80
CA PRO A 92 20.36 0.78 -5.75
C PRO A 92 19.72 0.66 -4.36
N LEU A 93 20.55 0.49 -3.32
CA LEU A 93 20.07 0.34 -1.96
C LEU A 93 19.34 1.61 -1.47
N PHE A 94 18.19 1.43 -0.81
CA PHE A 94 17.36 2.50 -0.28
C PHE A 94 18.15 3.42 0.64
N GLY A 95 17.89 4.73 0.54
CA GLY A 95 18.57 5.76 1.34
C GLY A 95 19.94 6.20 0.82
N THR A 96 20.57 5.45 -0.10
CA THR A 96 21.83 5.87 -0.73
C THR A 96 21.64 7.06 -1.68
N GLU A 97 22.71 7.80 -1.96
CA GLU A 97 22.70 8.86 -2.97
C GLU A 97 22.31 8.34 -4.36
N GLN A 98 22.79 7.14 -4.70
CA GLN A 98 22.46 6.48 -5.97
C GLN A 98 20.96 6.23 -6.08
N PHE A 99 20.32 5.69 -5.04
CA PHE A 99 18.87 5.52 -5.00
C PHE A 99 18.14 6.87 -5.11
N ASN A 100 18.61 7.89 -4.38
CA ASN A 100 17.99 9.22 -4.39
C ASN A 100 18.19 9.98 -5.70
N SER A 101 19.18 9.61 -6.52
CA SER A 101 19.42 10.19 -7.84
C SER A 101 18.64 9.50 -8.96
N LEU A 102 18.03 8.35 -8.68
CA LEU A 102 17.35 7.53 -9.67
C LEU A 102 16.01 8.15 -10.10
N LEU A 103 15.70 8.12 -11.40
CA LEU A 103 14.39 8.54 -11.90
C LEU A 103 13.48 7.32 -12.08
N ILE A 104 12.51 7.14 -11.18
CA ILE A 104 11.48 6.11 -11.34
C ILE A 104 10.35 6.67 -12.20
N THR A 105 9.98 5.92 -13.25
CA THR A 105 8.81 6.24 -14.07
C THR A 105 7.60 5.44 -13.59
N MET A 106 6.52 6.14 -13.25
CA MET A 106 5.23 5.56 -12.93
C MET A 106 4.26 5.88 -14.07
N ARG A 107 3.68 4.86 -14.70
CA ARG A 107 2.56 5.04 -15.64
C ARG A 107 1.25 4.86 -14.90
N ILE A 108 0.33 5.78 -15.13
CA ILE A 108 -0.99 5.82 -14.49
C ILE A 108 -2.04 5.81 -15.59
N ASN A 109 -2.99 4.89 -15.49
CA ASN A 109 -4.14 4.87 -16.39
C ASN A 109 -5.00 6.13 -16.15
N ARG A 110 -5.35 6.86 -17.21
CA ARG A 110 -6.16 8.08 -17.13
C ARG A 110 -7.50 7.86 -16.43
N LEU A 111 -8.10 6.67 -16.53
CA LEU A 111 -9.32 6.34 -15.80
C LEU A 111 -9.14 6.44 -14.28
N LEU A 112 -7.94 6.16 -13.76
CA LEU A 112 -7.65 6.30 -12.33
C LEU A 112 -7.79 7.76 -11.86
N LEU A 113 -7.52 8.74 -12.74
CA LEU A 113 -7.61 10.16 -12.43
C LEU A 113 -9.06 10.61 -12.22
N THR A 114 -10.02 9.93 -12.87
CA THR A 114 -11.45 10.20 -12.74
C THR A 114 -12.14 9.28 -11.75
N THR A 115 -11.40 8.38 -11.10
CA THR A 115 -11.95 7.50 -10.06
C THR A 115 -12.00 8.21 -8.71
N ARG A 116 -12.20 7.43 -7.65
CA ARG A 116 -12.21 7.93 -6.28
C ARG A 116 -10.79 8.20 -5.80
N TYR A 117 -10.69 9.22 -4.96
CA TYR A 117 -9.47 9.54 -4.23
C TYR A 117 -8.83 8.32 -3.56
N GLU A 118 -9.62 7.48 -2.87
CA GLU A 118 -9.07 6.34 -2.15
C GLU A 118 -8.42 5.32 -3.09
N LEU A 119 -9.03 5.05 -4.25
CA LEU A 119 -8.51 4.14 -5.27
C LEU A 119 -7.21 4.67 -5.87
N PHE A 120 -7.16 5.97 -6.19
CA PHE A 120 -5.95 6.62 -6.67
C PHE A 120 -4.81 6.49 -5.66
N VAL A 121 -5.05 6.86 -4.40
CA VAL A 121 -4.03 6.78 -3.34
C VAL A 121 -3.55 5.35 -3.15
N THR A 122 -4.47 4.38 -3.14
CA THR A 122 -4.15 2.97 -2.91
C THR A 122 -3.31 2.39 -4.04
N ALA A 123 -3.63 2.71 -5.30
CA ALA A 123 -2.84 2.29 -6.45
C ALA A 123 -1.44 2.91 -6.44
N VAL A 124 -1.32 4.22 -6.17
CA VAL A 124 -0.01 4.88 -6.08
C VAL A 124 0.81 4.32 -4.92
N ALA A 125 0.23 4.14 -3.74
CA ALA A 125 0.92 3.59 -2.58
C ALA A 125 1.37 2.13 -2.79
N HIS A 126 0.55 1.33 -3.50
CA HIS A 126 0.93 -0.01 -3.94
C HIS A 126 2.19 0.07 -4.83
N GLU A 127 2.19 0.88 -5.89
CA GLU A 127 3.36 0.97 -6.77
C GLU A 127 4.63 1.50 -6.07
N LEU A 128 4.49 2.43 -5.12
CA LEU A 128 5.63 2.88 -4.32
C LEU A 128 6.16 1.81 -3.36
N SER A 129 5.31 0.86 -2.96
CA SER A 129 5.74 -0.26 -2.14
C SER A 129 6.68 -1.20 -2.90
N HIS A 130 6.46 -1.40 -4.22
CA HIS A 130 7.43 -2.08 -5.08
C HIS A 130 8.78 -1.36 -5.08
N VAL A 131 8.78 -0.03 -5.28
CA VAL A 131 10.02 0.77 -5.27
C VAL A 131 10.78 0.61 -3.94
N LEU A 132 10.07 0.64 -2.82
CA LEU A 132 10.68 0.50 -1.49
C LEU A 132 11.24 -0.91 -1.28
N LEU A 133 10.46 -1.96 -1.55
CA LEU A 133 10.89 -3.34 -1.30
C LEU A 133 12.09 -3.73 -2.17
N TYR A 134 12.09 -3.33 -3.45
CA TYR A 134 13.25 -3.51 -4.31
C TYR A 134 14.43 -2.66 -3.86
N GLY A 135 14.22 -1.42 -3.40
CA GLY A 135 15.29 -0.59 -2.86
C GLY A 135 15.91 -1.18 -1.60
N LEU A 136 15.15 -1.90 -0.79
CA LEU A 136 15.64 -2.58 0.41
C LEU A 136 16.29 -3.94 0.12
N HIS A 137 16.30 -4.39 -1.14
CA HIS A 137 16.63 -5.77 -1.53
C HIS A 137 15.88 -6.81 -0.68
N HIS A 138 14.63 -6.49 -0.37
CA HIS A 138 13.86 -7.30 0.56
C HIS A 138 13.44 -8.64 -0.10
N PRO A 139 13.48 -9.77 0.61
CA PRO A 139 13.07 -11.07 0.05
C PRO A 139 11.62 -11.12 -0.46
N LEU A 140 10.77 -10.19 -0.04
CA LEU A 140 9.39 -10.07 -0.51
C LEU A 140 9.20 -9.02 -1.62
N CYS A 141 10.26 -8.56 -2.30
CA CYS A 141 10.17 -7.53 -3.33
C CYS A 141 9.27 -7.90 -4.52
N GLU A 142 9.11 -9.20 -4.81
CA GLU A 142 8.21 -9.70 -5.86
C GLU A 142 6.80 -10.05 -5.34
N SER A 143 6.56 -9.91 -4.03
CA SER A 143 5.29 -10.30 -3.42
C SER A 143 4.26 -9.19 -3.51
N GLU A 144 3.29 -9.33 -4.42
CA GLU A 144 2.16 -8.41 -4.52
C GLU A 144 1.33 -8.32 -3.22
N VAL A 145 1.28 -9.41 -2.45
CA VAL A 145 0.66 -9.41 -1.11
C VAL A 145 1.43 -8.51 -0.15
N ALA A 146 2.77 -8.59 -0.13
CA ALA A 146 3.58 -7.68 0.68
C ALA A 146 3.41 -6.22 0.22
N THR A 147 3.36 -5.99 -1.09
CA THR A 147 3.09 -4.66 -1.68
C THR A 147 1.72 -4.12 -1.30
N ASP A 148 0.70 -4.97 -1.14
CA ASP A 148 -0.61 -4.55 -0.64
C ASP A 148 -0.63 -4.29 0.88
N LEU A 149 0.21 -4.98 1.65
CA LEU A 149 0.26 -4.81 3.11
C LEU A 149 1.10 -3.59 3.52
N LEU A 150 2.18 -3.30 2.79
CA LEU A 150 3.13 -2.25 3.14
C LEU A 150 2.48 -0.86 3.30
N PRO A 151 1.56 -0.39 2.42
CA PRO A 151 0.87 0.89 2.63
C PRO A 151 0.16 1.00 3.98
N MET A 152 -0.35 -0.10 4.52
CA MET A 152 -1.03 -0.10 5.81
C MET A 152 -0.04 0.25 6.95
N LEU A 153 1.20 -0.24 6.85
CA LEU A 153 2.29 0.09 7.78
C LEU A 153 2.76 1.54 7.65
N PHE A 154 2.58 2.14 6.47
CA PHE A 154 2.92 3.54 6.16
C PHE A 154 1.73 4.50 6.33
N GLY A 155 0.77 4.16 7.19
CA GLY A 155 -0.33 5.05 7.60
C GLY A 155 -1.57 5.05 6.70
N PHE A 156 -1.60 4.28 5.60
CA PHE A 156 -2.73 4.23 4.66
C PHE A 156 -3.82 3.22 5.04
N ALA A 157 -3.77 2.61 6.23
CA ALA A 157 -4.70 1.57 6.65
C ALA A 157 -6.18 2.02 6.61
N GLU A 158 -6.49 3.25 7.06
CA GLU A 158 -7.86 3.78 7.03
C GLU A 158 -8.35 4.09 5.61
N ILE A 159 -7.48 4.64 4.75
CA ILE A 159 -7.81 4.91 3.34
C ILE A 159 -8.16 3.60 2.64
N ARG A 160 -7.36 2.55 2.86
CA ARG A 160 -7.64 1.22 2.32
C ARG A 160 -8.94 0.62 2.86
N ARG A 161 -9.21 0.77 4.17
CA ARG A 161 -10.46 0.28 4.77
C ARG A 161 -11.69 0.94 4.12
N ARG A 162 -11.62 2.23 3.78
CA ARG A 162 -12.73 2.93 3.12
C ARG A 162 -13.06 2.39 1.72
N ILE A 163 -12.09 1.89 0.97
CA ILE A 163 -12.36 1.15 -0.29
C ILE A 163 -13.08 -0.17 0.05
N TYR A 164 -12.53 -0.87 1.03
CA TYR A 164 -12.99 -2.19 1.44
C TYR A 164 -14.48 -2.20 1.86
N ASP A 165 -14.90 -1.17 2.59
CA ASP A 165 -16.28 -1.03 3.07
C ASP A 165 -17.26 -0.65 1.94
N TRP A 166 -16.76 -0.08 0.85
CA TRP A 166 -17.58 0.44 -0.24
C TRP A 166 -17.86 -0.59 -1.34
N ASP A 167 -16.83 -1.31 -1.78
CA ASP A 167 -16.93 -2.08 -3.02
C ASP A 167 -17.57 -3.47 -2.82
N ALA A 168 -17.92 -3.85 -1.58
CA ALA A 168 -18.38 -5.22 -1.23
C ALA A 168 -17.51 -6.32 -1.89
N VAL A 169 -16.25 -6.00 -2.20
CA VAL A 169 -15.36 -6.86 -2.97
C VAL A 169 -14.83 -7.98 -2.10
N ASP A 170 -14.80 -9.17 -2.69
CA ASP A 170 -14.18 -10.34 -2.07
C ASP A 170 -12.65 -10.17 -1.90
N ARG A 171 -12.05 -9.26 -2.67
CA ARG A 171 -10.61 -8.95 -2.64
C ARG A 171 -10.32 -7.46 -2.79
N LEU A 172 -9.31 -6.99 -2.08
CA LEU A 172 -8.67 -5.69 -2.30
C LEU A 172 -7.24 -5.94 -2.76
N GLY A 173 -7.00 -5.79 -4.06
CA GLY A 173 -5.77 -6.27 -4.69
C GLY A 173 -5.65 -7.79 -4.57
N TYR A 174 -4.56 -8.25 -3.96
CA TYR A 174 -4.25 -9.66 -3.76
C TYR A 174 -4.69 -10.20 -2.39
N LEU A 175 -5.23 -9.35 -1.51
CA LEU A 175 -5.75 -9.75 -0.20
C LEU A 175 -7.24 -10.12 -0.28
N LYS A 176 -7.59 -11.29 0.25
CA LYS A 176 -9.00 -11.65 0.53
C LYS A 176 -9.58 -10.79 1.66
N ARG A 177 -10.91 -10.73 1.75
CA ARG A 177 -11.65 -10.08 2.86
C ARG A 177 -11.08 -10.37 4.25
N SER A 178 -10.95 -11.64 4.62
CA SER A 178 -10.48 -12.04 5.96
C SER A 178 -9.01 -11.68 6.18
N GLN A 179 -8.17 -11.85 5.16
CA GLN A 179 -6.76 -11.43 5.19
C GLN A 179 -6.61 -9.92 5.40
N PHE A 180 -7.38 -9.11 4.67
CA PHE A 180 -7.37 -7.66 4.82
C PHE A 180 -7.82 -7.24 6.23
N LYS A 181 -8.92 -7.82 6.74
CA LYS A 181 -9.43 -7.51 8.09
C LYS A 181 -8.41 -7.88 9.17
N ALA A 182 -7.81 -9.06 9.09
CA ALA A 182 -6.76 -9.48 10.00
C ALA A 182 -5.57 -8.51 9.96
N ALA A 183 -5.06 -8.20 8.76
CA ALA A 183 -3.98 -7.23 8.58
C ALA A 183 -4.31 -5.85 9.16
N TYR A 184 -5.51 -5.34 8.89
CA TYR A 184 -5.96 -4.05 9.39
C TYR A 184 -5.98 -3.98 10.91
N HIS A 185 -6.55 -4.99 11.56
CA HIS A 185 -6.59 -5.03 13.02
C HIS A 185 -5.21 -5.25 13.65
N TRP A 186 -4.34 -6.03 13.00
CA TRP A 186 -2.96 -6.17 13.43
C TRP A 186 -2.23 -4.82 13.39
N VAL A 187 -2.29 -4.11 12.25
CA VAL A 187 -1.65 -2.79 12.08
C VAL A 187 -2.20 -1.79 13.10
N ARG A 188 -3.52 -1.71 13.26
CA ARG A 188 -4.19 -0.84 14.25
C ARG A 188 -3.71 -1.12 15.68
N ALA A 189 -3.50 -2.39 16.03
CA ALA A 189 -3.01 -2.77 17.36
C ALA A 189 -1.53 -2.39 17.57
N CYS A 190 -0.73 -2.37 16.51
CA CYS A 190 0.70 -2.02 16.55
C CYS A 190 0.99 -0.52 16.41
N GLN A 191 0.01 0.29 16.02
CA GLN A 191 0.19 1.73 15.85
C GLN A 191 0.52 2.44 17.20
N PRO A 192 1.60 3.26 17.25
CA PRO A 192 2.06 3.89 18.48
C PRO A 192 0.99 4.70 19.22
N ARG A 193 0.18 5.47 18.49
CA ARG A 193 -0.85 6.35 19.06
C ARG A 193 -2.21 5.70 19.30
N THR A 194 -2.40 4.42 18.99
CA THR A 194 -3.70 3.78 19.23
C THR A 194 -3.97 3.70 20.75
N PRO A 195 -5.15 4.13 21.24
CA PRO A 195 -5.50 4.00 22.66
C PRO A 195 -5.55 2.53 23.13
N PRO A 196 -5.22 2.21 24.40
CA PRO A 196 -5.20 0.84 24.91
C PRO A 196 -6.51 0.06 24.68
N GLU A 197 -7.66 0.65 24.97
CA GLU A 197 -8.98 0.05 24.68
C GLU A 197 -9.16 -0.31 23.19
N GLN A 198 -8.73 0.56 22.28
CA GLN A 198 -8.82 0.31 20.84
C GLN A 198 -7.84 -0.76 20.37
N ARG A 199 -6.66 -0.87 21.00
CA ARG A 199 -5.71 -1.98 20.75
C ARG A 199 -6.32 -3.29 21.20
N ALA A 200 -6.86 -3.34 22.42
CA ALA A 200 -7.49 -4.54 22.97
C ALA A 200 -8.65 -5.01 22.08
N GLU A 201 -9.48 -4.09 21.60
CA GLU A 201 -10.56 -4.41 20.66
C GLU A 201 -10.04 -4.93 19.32
N SER A 202 -8.96 -4.32 18.79
CA SER A 202 -8.33 -4.80 17.55
C SER A 202 -7.73 -6.19 17.71
N LEU A 203 -7.11 -6.49 18.86
CA LEU A 203 -6.59 -7.82 19.17
C LEU A 203 -7.71 -8.86 19.30
N LYS A 204 -8.82 -8.52 19.95
CA LYS A 204 -10.01 -9.41 20.01
C LYS A 204 -10.52 -9.74 18.62
N LYS A 205 -10.64 -8.73 17.75
CA LYS A 205 -11.06 -8.93 16.34
C LYS A 205 -10.04 -9.75 15.56
N LEU A 206 -8.75 -9.54 15.76
CA LEU A 206 -7.70 -10.33 15.13
C LEU A 206 -7.80 -11.81 15.52
N ILE A 207 -7.92 -12.11 16.82
CA ILE A 207 -8.09 -13.48 17.34
C ILE A 207 -9.34 -14.12 16.73
N ARG A 208 -10.43 -13.35 16.64
CA ARG A 208 -11.65 -13.80 15.96
C ARG A 208 -11.37 -14.16 14.51
N TYR A 209 -10.64 -13.36 13.73
CA TYR A 209 -10.31 -13.69 12.33
C TYR A 209 -9.33 -14.85 12.17
N GLN A 210 -8.57 -15.19 13.21
CA GLN A 210 -7.73 -16.39 13.22
C GLN A 210 -8.54 -17.66 13.56
N ASN A 211 -9.65 -17.52 14.29
CA ASN A 211 -10.43 -18.64 14.84
C ASN A 211 -11.78 -18.88 14.13
N GLU A 212 -12.43 -17.84 13.62
CA GLU A 212 -13.62 -17.91 12.78
C GLU A 212 -13.18 -17.83 11.31
N GLU A 213 -12.85 -18.99 10.71
CA GLU A 213 -13.02 -19.36 9.28
C GLU A 213 -12.34 -20.70 8.93
#